data_AF-B8YG77-F1
#
_entry.id   AF-B8YG77-F1
#
_cell.length_a   1.000
_cell.length_b   1.000
_cell.length_c   1.000
_cell.angle_alpha   90.00
_cell.angle_beta   90.00
_cell.angle_gamma   90.00
#
_symmetry.space_group_name_H-M   'P 1'
#
loop_
_entity.id
_entity.type
_entity.pdbx_description
1 polymer ?
#
loop_
_entity_poly.entity_id
_entity_poly.type
_entity_poly.pdbx_seq_one_letter_code
_entity_poly.pdbx_strand_id
1 'polypeptide(L)'
;KQRSTFFSIFYLSINAGSLLSTLITPILRAQECGIYSKQSCFPLAFGVPAALMVVALIVFIAGHNMYIMESPKGNILLQVMKCIGFAIRNRFNHRSKQHPKREHWMDWAEEKYDKLLIAQVKMVLKVLFLYIPLPMFWALFDQQGSRWTLQATTMDGNFGAFIIQPDQM
;
A
#
# COMPACT_ATOMS: atom_id res chain seq x y z
N LYS A 1 22.31 -10.98 -7.38
CA LYS A 1 22.15 -12.10 -6.42
C LYS A 1 21.80 -11.59 -5.02
N GLN A 2 22.70 -10.85 -4.34
CA GLN A 2 22.47 -10.34 -2.97
C GLN A 2 21.17 -9.54 -2.78
N ARG A 3 20.85 -8.59 -3.67
CA ARG A 3 19.59 -7.83 -3.62
C ARG A 3 18.33 -8.71 -3.73
N SER A 4 18.35 -9.69 -4.62
CA SER A 4 17.22 -10.59 -4.81
C SER A 4 17.02 -11.48 -3.58
N THR A 5 18.10 -12.01 -3.01
CA THR A 5 18.05 -12.77 -1.76
C THR A 5 17.48 -11.94 -0.60
N PHE A 6 17.92 -10.68 -0.48
CA PHE A 6 17.35 -9.75 0.50
C PHE A 6 15.84 -9.59 0.34
N PHE A 7 15.35 -9.30 -0.87
CA PHE A 7 13.92 -9.15 -1.12
C PHE A 7 13.13 -10.44 -0.88
N SER A 8 13.70 -11.61 -1.19
CA SER A 8 13.06 -12.90 -0.92
C SER A 8 12.94 -13.19 0.58
N ILE A 9 13.99 -12.93 1.37
CA ILE A 9 13.94 -13.08 2.83
C ILE A 9 12.96 -12.07 3.43
N PHE A 10 12.97 -10.83 2.95
CA PHE A 10 12.02 -9.80 3.39
C PHE A 10 10.57 -10.20 3.13
N TYR A 11 10.28 -10.72 1.94
CA TYR A 11 8.95 -11.23 1.59
C TYR A 11 8.54 -12.41 2.48
N LEU A 12 9.45 -13.35 2.74
CA LEU A 12 9.18 -14.46 3.66
C LEU A 12 8.87 -13.96 5.07
N SER A 13 9.65 -13.02 5.59
CA SER A 13 9.43 -12.42 6.92
C SER A 13 8.09 -11.70 7.04
N ILE A 14 7.64 -10.99 6.00
CA ILE A 14 6.31 -10.34 5.99
C ILE A 14 5.21 -11.39 6.07
N ASN A 15 5.24 -12.42 5.23
CA ASN A 15 4.20 -13.44 5.21
C ASN A 15 4.17 -14.25 6.52
N ALA A 16 5.34 -14.63 7.03
CA ALA A 16 5.45 -15.31 8.32
C ALA A 16 4.95 -14.42 9.47
N GLY A 17 5.33 -13.14 9.49
CA GLY A 17 4.87 -12.17 10.48
C GLY A 17 3.35 -11.96 10.43
N SER A 18 2.79 -11.84 9.24
CA SER A 18 1.34 -11.73 9.03
C SER A 18 0.61 -12.95 9.57
N LEU A 19 1.07 -14.16 9.21
CA LEU A 19 0.47 -15.42 9.68
C LEU A 19 0.51 -15.54 11.21
N LEU A 20 1.68 -15.28 11.82
CA LEU A 20 1.83 -15.32 13.27
C LEU A 20 0.96 -14.27 13.97
N SER A 21 0.87 -13.06 13.41
CA SER A 21 0.05 -11.98 13.96
C SER A 21 -1.44 -12.33 13.95
N THR A 22 -1.95 -12.89 12.83
CA THR A 22 -3.34 -13.32 12.71
C THR A 22 -3.70 -14.42 13.72
N LEU A 23 -2.76 -15.30 14.08
CA LEU A 23 -3.00 -16.34 15.08
C LEU A 23 -2.89 -15.83 16.51
N ILE A 24 -1.81 -15.09 16.82
CA ILE A 24 -1.45 -14.71 18.20
C ILE A 24 -2.28 -13.53 18.70
N THR A 25 -2.55 -12.52 17.86
CA THR A 25 -3.22 -11.29 18.28
C THR A 25 -4.62 -11.53 18.85
N PRO A 26 -5.48 -12.38 18.24
CA PRO A 26 -6.80 -12.70 18.80
C PRO A 26 -6.70 -13.50 20.11
N ILE A 27 -5.70 -14.37 20.27
CA ILE A 27 -5.46 -15.12 21.51
C ILE A 27 -5.08 -14.17 22.66
N LEU A 28 -4.21 -13.19 22.39
CA LEU A 28 -3.81 -12.16 23.35
C LEU A 28 -4.99 -11.25 23.73
N ARG A 29 -5.87 -10.94 22.77
CA ARG A 29 -7.08 -10.16 23.00
C ARG A 29 -8.13 -10.92 23.81
N ALA A 30 -8.27 -12.23 23.57
CA ALA A 30 -9.24 -13.10 24.23
C ALA A 30 -8.87 -13.43 25.69
N GLN A 31 -7.65 -13.09 26.13
CA GLN A 31 -7.32 -13.14 27.55
C GLN A 31 -8.24 -12.19 28.34
N GLU A 32 -8.65 -12.61 29.53
CA GLU A 32 -9.40 -11.76 30.46
C GLU A 32 -8.40 -10.89 31.23
N CYS A 33 -8.47 -9.55 31.08
CA CYS A 33 -7.67 -8.62 31.88
C CYS A 33 -8.58 -7.65 32.61
N GLY A 34 -8.35 -7.50 33.91
CA GLY A 34 -9.00 -6.50 34.74
C GLY A 34 -9.10 -6.98 36.19
N ILE A 35 -8.69 -6.13 37.13
CA ILE A 35 -8.72 -6.44 38.57
C ILE A 35 -10.15 -6.33 39.13
N TYR A 36 -11.04 -5.55 38.48
CA TYR A 36 -12.41 -5.29 38.95
C TYR A 36 -13.53 -5.58 37.93
N SER A 37 -13.23 -5.64 36.63
CA SER A 37 -14.16 -6.06 35.58
C SER A 37 -13.42 -6.90 34.56
N LYS A 38 -13.88 -8.14 34.31
CA LYS A 38 -13.30 -9.03 33.29
C LYS A 38 -13.68 -8.49 31.91
N GLN A 39 -12.83 -7.66 31.32
CA GLN A 39 -12.97 -7.19 29.94
C GLN A 39 -11.84 -7.76 29.09
N SER A 40 -12.04 -7.81 27.77
CA SER A 40 -11.03 -8.25 26.81
C SER A 40 -9.76 -7.38 26.94
N CYS A 41 -8.57 -7.99 26.98
CA CYS A 41 -7.28 -7.30 27.14
C CYS A 41 -6.87 -6.47 25.91
N PHE A 42 -7.59 -5.40 25.57
CA PHE A 42 -7.18 -4.46 24.52
C PHE A 42 -5.76 -3.88 24.74
N PRO A 43 -5.35 -3.53 25.98
CA PRO A 43 -4.00 -3.01 26.21
C PRO A 43 -2.88 -3.99 25.83
N LEU A 44 -3.09 -5.30 26.02
CA LEU A 44 -2.08 -6.31 25.67
C LEU A 44 -1.98 -6.51 24.16
N ALA A 45 -3.13 -6.60 23.48
CA ALA A 45 -3.19 -6.77 22.03
C ALA A 45 -2.55 -5.60 21.25
N PHE A 46 -2.71 -4.36 21.72
CA PHE A 46 -2.07 -3.18 21.12
C PHE A 46 -0.67 -2.89 21.67
N GLY A 47 -0.38 -3.27 22.91
CA GLY A 47 0.91 -3.05 23.55
C GLY A 47 2.04 -3.87 22.94
N VAL A 48 1.76 -5.11 22.52
CA VAL A 48 2.77 -5.99 21.89
C VAL A 48 3.29 -5.40 20.57
N PRO A 49 2.45 -5.02 19.57
CA PRO A 49 2.91 -4.34 18.37
C PRO A 49 3.65 -3.02 18.66
N ALA A 50 3.20 -2.24 19.64
CA ALA A 50 3.87 -0.99 20.03
C ALA A 50 5.29 -1.23 20.55
N ALA A 51 5.48 -2.22 21.42
CA ALA A 51 6.80 -2.61 21.93
C ALA A 51 7.72 -3.11 20.80
N LEU A 52 7.19 -3.94 19.89
CA LEU A 52 7.95 -4.42 18.72
C LEU A 52 8.36 -3.27 17.79
N MET A 53 7.50 -2.26 17.61
CA MET A 53 7.83 -1.05 16.83
C MET A 53 8.95 -0.24 17.49
N VAL A 54 8.93 -0.10 18.82
CA VAL A 54 10.02 0.58 19.56
C VAL A 54 11.34 -0.17 19.38
N VAL A 55 11.34 -1.50 19.50
CA VAL A 55 12.54 -2.32 19.26
C VAL A 55 13.04 -2.15 17.82
N ALA A 56 12.14 -2.19 16.83
CA ALA A 56 12.50 -1.99 15.43
C ALA A 56 13.14 -0.61 15.19
N LEU A 57 12.61 0.44 15.83
CA LEU A 57 13.17 1.78 15.76
C LEU A 57 14.58 1.86 16.38
N ILE A 58 14.80 1.23 17.53
CA ILE A 58 16.12 1.19 18.17
C ILE A 58 17.14 0.52 17.25
N VAL A 59 16.80 -0.63 16.66
CA VAL A 59 17.67 -1.33 15.69
C VAL A 59 17.92 -0.45 14.47
N PHE A 60 16.90 0.21 13.95
CA PHE A 60 17.02 1.10 12.81
C PHE A 60 17.97 2.28 13.07
N ILE A 61 17.86 2.92 14.24
CA ILE A 61 18.74 4.04 14.63
C ILE A 61 20.16 3.53 14.90
N ALA A 62 20.34 2.38 15.55
CA ALA A 62 21.66 1.81 15.81
C ALA A 62 22.44 1.57 14.50
N GLY A 63 21.75 1.22 13.41
CA GLY A 63 22.32 1.02 12.08
C GLY A 63 22.68 2.30 11.29
N HIS A 64 22.40 3.50 11.80
CA HIS A 64 22.50 4.75 11.02
C HIS A 64 23.86 4.97 10.34
N ASN A 65 24.97 4.60 10.98
CA ASN A 65 26.33 4.75 10.43
C ASN A 65 26.60 3.86 9.21
N MET A 66 25.76 2.85 8.96
CA MET A 66 25.90 1.92 7.84
C MET A 66 25.02 2.32 6.63
N TYR A 67 24.20 3.36 6.76
CA TYR A 67 23.23 3.72 5.73
C TYR A 67 23.85 4.62 4.66
N ILE A 68 23.54 4.32 3.40
CA ILE A 68 23.87 5.18 2.27
C ILE A 68 22.72 6.17 2.11
N MET A 69 22.99 7.45 2.39
CA MET A 69 22.01 8.52 2.28
C MET A 69 21.99 9.07 0.84
N GLU A 70 20.97 8.69 0.09
CA GLU A 70 20.76 9.16 -1.28
C GLU A 70 20.24 10.60 -1.31
N SER A 71 20.66 11.39 -2.30
CA SER A 71 20.19 12.76 -2.48
C SER A 71 18.70 12.79 -2.87
N PRO A 72 17.96 13.85 -2.49
CA PRO A 72 16.53 13.93 -2.78
C PRO A 72 16.29 13.98 -4.29
N LYS A 73 15.60 12.96 -4.80
CA LYS A 73 15.12 12.93 -6.19
C LYS A 73 13.99 13.95 -6.35
N GLY A 74 14.04 14.77 -7.40
CA GLY A 74 13.04 15.83 -7.64
C GLY A 74 11.61 15.30 -7.79
N ASN A 75 10.63 16.21 -7.73
CA ASN A 75 9.21 15.84 -7.77
C ASN A 75 8.72 15.52 -9.20
N ILE A 76 8.92 14.26 -9.60
CA ILE A 76 8.46 13.72 -10.89
C ILE A 76 6.93 13.83 -11.06
N LEU A 77 6.16 13.63 -10.00
CA LEU A 77 4.70 13.71 -10.06
C LEU A 77 4.24 15.11 -10.47
N LEU A 78 4.84 16.15 -9.88
CA LEU A 78 4.54 17.53 -10.25
C LEU A 78 4.93 17.84 -11.71
N GLN A 79 6.06 17.30 -12.18
CA GLN A 79 6.47 17.45 -13.58
C GLN A 79 5.47 16.78 -14.53
N VAL A 80 5.02 15.57 -14.24
CA VAL A 80 4.02 14.83 -15.02
C VAL A 80 2.69 15.58 -15.05
N MET A 81 2.19 16.05 -13.90
CA MET A 81 0.93 16.79 -13.82
C MET A 81 0.98 18.11 -14.60
N LYS A 82 2.09 18.86 -14.50
CA LYS A 82 2.29 20.09 -15.29
C LYS A 82 2.40 19.79 -16.80
N CYS A 83 3.06 18.70 -17.19
CA CYS A 83 3.18 18.26 -18.57
C CYS A 83 1.81 17.92 -19.17
N ILE A 84 0.99 17.12 -18.46
CA ILE A 84 -0.38 16.78 -18.87
C ILE A 84 -1.24 18.06 -18.97
N GLY A 85 -1.20 18.92 -17.95
CA GLY A 85 -1.98 20.16 -17.95
C GLY A 85 -1.58 21.11 -19.09
N PHE A 86 -0.28 21.20 -19.38
CA PHE A 86 0.21 21.97 -20.52
C PHE A 86 -0.24 21.37 -21.85
N ALA A 87 -0.12 20.05 -22.06
CA ALA A 87 -0.59 19.38 -23.27
C ALA A 87 -2.08 19.62 -23.52
N ILE A 88 -2.90 19.51 -22.47
CA ILE A 88 -4.35 19.74 -22.54
C ILE A 88 -4.66 21.20 -22.87
N ARG A 89 -4.06 22.16 -22.14
CA ARG A 89 -4.24 23.58 -22.41
C ARG A 89 -3.82 23.96 -23.83
N ASN A 90 -2.68 23.45 -24.27
CA ASN A 90 -2.13 23.76 -25.59
C ASN A 90 -3.02 23.18 -26.71
N ARG A 91 -3.57 21.97 -26.49
CA ARG A 91 -4.55 21.36 -27.39
C ARG A 91 -5.84 22.18 -27.54
N PHE A 92 -6.35 22.76 -26.45
CA PHE A 92 -7.55 23.59 -26.49
C PHE A 92 -7.29 24.94 -27.18
N ASN A 93 -6.14 25.56 -26.94
CA ASN A 93 -5.77 26.83 -27.55
C ASN A 93 -5.52 26.72 -29.05
N HIS A 94 -4.93 25.61 -29.52
CA HIS A 94 -4.58 25.38 -30.92
C HIS A 94 -5.59 24.50 -31.67
N ARG A 95 -6.86 24.50 -31.24
CA ARG A 95 -7.95 23.71 -31.86
C ARG A 95 -8.40 24.26 -33.24
N SER A 96 -7.85 25.40 -33.67
CA SER A 96 -8.16 26.05 -34.96
C SER A 96 -7.52 25.32 -36.16
N LYS A 97 -8.13 25.46 -37.35
CA LYS A 97 -7.73 24.79 -38.60
C LYS A 97 -6.31 25.15 -39.11
N GLN A 98 -5.62 26.09 -38.47
CA GLN A 98 -4.28 26.57 -38.88
C GLN A 98 -3.12 25.67 -38.42
N HIS A 99 -3.32 24.75 -37.48
CA HIS A 99 -2.25 23.88 -36.99
C HIS A 99 -2.39 22.43 -37.49
N PRO A 100 -1.28 21.76 -37.87
CA PRO A 100 -1.32 20.36 -38.28
C PRO A 100 -1.80 19.46 -37.14
N LYS A 101 -2.69 18.51 -37.46
CA LYS A 101 -3.17 17.54 -36.48
C LYS A 101 -2.01 16.65 -36.03
N ARG A 102 -1.77 16.57 -34.72
CA ARG A 102 -0.83 15.62 -34.11
C ARG A 102 -1.50 14.24 -33.95
N GLU A 103 -0.71 13.17 -34.00
CA GLU A 103 -1.21 11.79 -33.87
C GLU A 103 -1.75 11.49 -32.46
N HIS A 104 -1.04 11.95 -31.41
CA HIS A 104 -1.47 11.78 -30.03
C HIS A 104 -1.69 13.12 -29.33
N TRP A 105 -2.69 13.20 -28.45
CA TRP A 105 -3.01 14.44 -27.72
C TRP A 105 -1.91 14.92 -26.77
N MET A 106 -0.98 14.05 -26.41
CA MET A 106 0.18 14.40 -25.56
C MET A 106 1.31 15.08 -26.35
N ASP A 107 1.31 14.98 -27.69
CA ASP A 107 2.35 15.60 -28.52
C ASP A 107 2.27 17.13 -28.52
N TRP A 108 1.16 17.69 -28.01
CA TRP A 108 1.00 19.11 -27.74
C TRP A 108 1.93 19.65 -26.63
N ALA A 109 2.63 18.77 -25.89
CA ALA A 109 3.65 19.16 -24.93
C ALA A 109 5.09 19.22 -25.50
N GLU A 110 5.31 18.82 -26.76
CA GLU A 110 6.64 18.73 -27.38
C GLU A 110 7.37 20.08 -27.44
N GLU A 111 6.63 21.19 -27.42
CA GLU A 111 7.18 22.56 -27.45
C GLU A 111 7.94 22.94 -26.16
N LYS A 112 7.62 22.28 -25.03
CA LYS A 112 8.12 22.66 -23.70
C LYS A 112 8.80 21.51 -22.94
N TYR A 113 8.49 20.26 -23.28
CA TYR A 113 8.93 19.08 -22.53
C TYR A 113 9.67 18.09 -23.42
N ASP A 114 10.62 17.37 -22.83
CA ASP A 114 11.42 16.36 -23.53
C ASP A 114 10.54 15.23 -24.10
N LYS A 115 10.88 14.77 -25.30
CA LYS A 115 10.18 13.67 -25.99
C LYS A 115 10.16 12.37 -25.14
N LEU A 116 11.23 12.13 -24.38
CA LEU A 116 11.32 10.98 -23.47
C LEU A 116 10.27 11.06 -22.37
N LEU A 117 10.11 12.23 -21.73
CA LEU A 117 9.11 12.44 -20.69
C LEU A 117 7.69 12.25 -21.27
N ILE A 118 7.42 12.82 -22.44
CA ILE A 118 6.13 12.66 -23.13
C ILE A 118 5.83 11.19 -23.41
N ALA A 119 6.80 10.43 -23.92
CA ALA A 119 6.65 9.00 -24.16
C ALA A 119 6.37 8.22 -22.87
N GLN A 120 7.10 8.52 -21.78
CA GLN A 120 6.87 7.92 -20.47
C GLN A 120 5.47 8.22 -19.94
N VAL A 121 4.99 9.46 -20.05
CA VAL A 121 3.64 9.80 -19.58
C VAL A 121 2.56 9.10 -20.43
N LYS A 122 2.75 8.97 -21.74
CA LYS A 122 1.85 8.15 -22.59
C LYS A 122 1.78 6.70 -22.09
N MET A 123 2.91 6.10 -21.71
CA MET A 123 2.94 4.73 -21.18
C MET A 123 2.26 4.64 -19.80
N VAL A 124 2.53 5.58 -18.90
CA VAL A 124 1.91 5.63 -17.57
C VAL A 124 0.39 5.74 -17.67
N LEU A 125 -0.14 6.56 -18.59
CA LEU A 125 -1.58 6.69 -18.80
C LEU A 125 -2.23 5.40 -19.30
N LYS A 126 -1.53 4.63 -20.15
CA LYS A 126 -1.99 3.30 -20.57
C LYS A 126 -2.03 2.31 -19.40
N VAL A 127 -1.00 2.32 -18.55
CA VAL A 127 -0.96 1.48 -17.33
C VAL A 127 -2.06 1.90 -16.35
N LEU A 128 -2.30 3.20 -16.19
CA LEU A 128 -3.37 3.70 -15.32
C LEU A 128 -4.76 3.23 -15.80
N PHE A 129 -4.98 3.20 -17.10
CA PHE A 129 -6.21 2.64 -17.67
C PHE A 129 -6.37 1.15 -17.35
N LEU A 130 -5.29 0.37 -17.46
CA LEU A 130 -5.29 -1.05 -17.04
C LEU A 130 -5.62 -1.20 -15.55
N TYR A 131 -5.29 -0.20 -14.73
CA TYR A 131 -5.48 -0.25 -13.27
C TYR A 131 -6.88 0.18 -12.80
N ILE A 132 -7.78 0.57 -13.71
CA ILE A 132 -9.16 0.97 -13.35
C ILE A 132 -9.93 -0.09 -12.53
N PRO A 133 -9.78 -1.42 -12.77
CA PRO A 133 -10.46 -2.43 -11.95
C PRO A 133 -9.84 -2.66 -10.55
N LEU A 134 -8.59 -2.24 -10.32
CA LEU A 134 -7.87 -2.52 -9.06
C LEU A 134 -8.57 -1.96 -7.81
N PRO A 135 -9.11 -0.72 -7.80
CA PRO A 135 -9.85 -0.21 -6.66
C PRO A 135 -11.05 -1.08 -6.28
N MET A 136 -11.73 -1.71 -7.25
CA MET A 136 -12.84 -2.62 -6.96
C MET A 136 -12.34 -3.92 -6.32
N PHE A 137 -11.23 -4.45 -6.81
CA PHE A 137 -10.57 -5.60 -6.20
C PHE A 137 -10.18 -5.31 -4.74
N TRP A 138 -9.50 -4.18 -4.48
CA TRP A 138 -9.09 -3.81 -3.12
C TRP A 138 -10.30 -3.52 -2.22
N ALA A 139 -11.36 -2.88 -2.74
CA ALA A 139 -12.59 -2.66 -1.98
C ALA A 139 -13.30 -3.96 -1.56
N LEU A 140 -13.10 -5.06 -2.28
CA LEU A 140 -13.60 -6.38 -1.89
C LEU A 140 -12.61 -7.09 -0.97
N PHE A 141 -11.31 -7.06 -1.29
CA PHE A 141 -10.27 -7.70 -0.50
C PHE A 141 -10.22 -7.15 0.94
N ASP A 142 -10.31 -5.83 1.10
CA ASP A 142 -10.27 -5.18 2.41
C ASP A 142 -11.53 -5.48 3.28
N GLN A 143 -12.59 -6.07 2.70
CA GLN A 143 -13.75 -6.52 3.48
C GLN A 143 -13.46 -7.74 4.36
N GLN A 144 -12.38 -8.48 4.08
CA GLN A 144 -11.93 -9.61 4.90
C GLN A 144 -11.73 -9.19 6.36
N GLY A 145 -11.12 -8.02 6.60
CA GLY A 145 -10.87 -7.52 7.97
C GLY A 145 -12.06 -6.81 8.64
N SER A 146 -13.26 -6.84 8.05
CA SER A 146 -14.42 -6.15 8.62
C SER A 146 -15.73 -6.93 8.43
N ARG A 147 -16.28 -6.97 7.22
CA ARG A 147 -17.58 -7.61 6.94
C ARG A 147 -17.54 -9.11 7.15
N TRP A 148 -16.44 -9.77 6.77
CA TRP A 148 -16.29 -11.21 6.94
C TRP A 148 -16.11 -11.57 8.41
N THR A 149 -15.34 -10.79 9.15
CA THR A 149 -15.25 -10.88 10.62
C THR A 149 -16.62 -10.76 11.29
N LEU A 150 -17.45 -9.79 10.87
CA LEU A 150 -18.81 -9.62 11.40
C LEU A 150 -19.69 -10.84 11.09
N GLN A 151 -19.62 -11.37 9.87
CA GLN A 151 -20.34 -12.59 9.49
C GLN A 151 -19.90 -13.78 10.35
N ALA A 152 -18.59 -13.92 10.60
CA ALA A 152 -18.03 -14.98 11.43
C ALA A 152 -18.54 -14.92 12.89
N THR A 153 -18.94 -13.76 13.41
CA THR A 153 -19.57 -13.68 14.75
C THR A 153 -20.91 -14.41 14.85
N THR A 154 -21.57 -14.66 13.71
CA THR A 154 -22.86 -15.37 13.63
C THR A 154 -22.72 -16.82 13.14
N MET A 155 -21.48 -17.27 12.91
CA MET A 155 -21.18 -18.63 12.48
C MET A 155 -20.69 -19.47 13.67
N ASP A 156 -20.82 -20.79 13.57
CA ASP A 156 -20.27 -21.69 14.58
C ASP A 156 -18.75 -21.80 14.42
N GLY A 157 -18.01 -21.26 15.39
CA GLY A 157 -16.55 -21.31 15.46
C GLY A 157 -16.01 -22.55 16.18
N ASN A 158 -16.86 -23.49 16.57
CA ASN A 158 -16.47 -24.67 17.33
C ASN A 158 -15.89 -25.77 16.41
N PHE A 159 -14.56 -25.91 16.41
CA PHE A 159 -13.86 -26.99 15.71
C PHE A 159 -13.53 -28.17 16.65
N GLY A 160 -14.31 -28.34 17.72
CA GLY A 160 -14.20 -29.43 18.69
C GLY A 160 -13.01 -29.28 19.63
N ALA A 161 -11.78 -29.28 19.11
CA ALA A 161 -10.55 -29.14 19.89
C ALA A 161 -10.19 -27.68 20.22
N PHE A 162 -10.64 -26.73 19.39
CA PHE A 162 -10.38 -25.30 19.54
C PHE A 162 -11.59 -24.48 19.10
N ILE A 163 -11.80 -23.35 19.74
CA ILE A 163 -12.80 -22.35 19.33
C ILE A 163 -12.07 -21.29 18.53
N ILE A 164 -12.37 -21.20 17.23
CA ILE A 164 -11.82 -20.18 16.33
C ILE A 164 -12.55 -18.87 16.59
N GLN A 165 -11.80 -17.79 16.83
CA GLN A 165 -12.37 -16.46 17.00
C GLN A 165 -12.78 -15.87 15.64
N PRO A 166 -13.82 -15.02 15.58
CA PRO A 166 -14.26 -14.38 14.33
C PRO A 166 -13.16 -13.59 13.59
N ASP A 167 -12.18 -13.04 14.33
CA ASP A 167 -11.03 -12.31 13.77
C ASP A 167 -9.95 -13.24 13.16
N GLN A 168 -10.08 -14.56 13.34
CA GLN A 168 -9.14 -15.59 12.85
C GLN A 168 -9.63 -16.32 11.58
N MET A 169 -10.88 -16.08 11.17
CA MET A 169 -11.49 -16.62 9.94
C MET A 169 -11.30 -15.65 8.77
#